data_AF-A0A2D7VMB7-F1
#
_entry.id   AF-A0A2D7VMB7-F1
#
_cell.length_a   1.000
_cell.length_b   1.000
_cell.length_c   1.000
_cell.angle_alpha   90.00
_cell.angle_beta   90.00
_cell.angle_gamma   90.00
#
_symmetry.space_group_name_H-M   'P 1'
#
loop_
_entity.id
_entity.type
_entity.pdbx_description
1 polymer ?
#
loop_
_entity_poly.entity_id
_entity_poly.type
_entity_poly.pdbx_seq_one_letter_code
_entity_poly.pdbx_strand_id
1 'polypeptide(L)'
;RIQHKNIEIGYTGTTNTLAGWGLLADSPRETRTTFLRSGFAGSSVMSPIAGAFEPLTNVGQAVRTGEAVGRIHSLDALDQPPVTVCAESAGIVVGQRAQAHILRGDFLLHLGEEVEESELLKPLN
;
A
#
# COMPACT_ATOMS: atom_id res chain seq x y z
N ARG A 1 -1.77 16.24 0.21
CA ARG A 1 -2.87 17.01 -0.43
C ARG A 1 -4.07 16.09 -0.52
N ILE A 2 -5.22 16.51 0.03
CA ILE A 2 -6.46 15.72 -0.08
C ILE A 2 -6.89 15.70 -1.56
N GLN A 3 -7.24 14.52 -2.08
CA GLN A 3 -7.71 14.36 -3.45
C GLN A 3 -9.23 14.24 -3.45
N HIS A 4 -9.91 14.98 -4.33
CA HIS A 4 -11.38 14.97 -4.45
C HIS A 4 -11.92 13.55 -4.69
N LYS A 5 -11.26 12.79 -5.56
CA LYS A 5 -11.58 11.40 -5.86
C LYS A 5 -11.62 10.51 -4.60
N ASN A 6 -10.74 10.73 -3.62
CA ASN A 6 -10.72 9.93 -2.41
C ASN A 6 -11.94 10.22 -1.52
N ILE A 7 -12.41 11.47 -1.50
CA ILE A 7 -13.63 11.87 -0.80
C ILE A 7 -14.85 11.25 -1.49
N GLU A 8 -14.91 11.29 -2.83
CA GLU A 8 -15.99 10.67 -3.60
C GLU A 8 -16.07 9.15 -3.39
N ILE A 9 -14.92 8.46 -3.34
CA ILE A 9 -14.87 7.02 -3.05
C ILE A 9 -15.45 6.74 -1.66
N GLY A 10 -15.00 7.48 -0.64
CA GLY A 10 -15.50 7.31 0.73
C GLY A 10 -17.01 7.58 0.84
N TYR A 11 -17.47 8.70 0.27
CA TYR A 11 -18.88 9.07 0.29
C TYR A 11 -19.74 8.03 -0.44
N THR A 12 -19.36 7.64 -1.66
CA THR A 12 -20.10 6.66 -2.47
C THR A 12 -20.15 5.30 -1.78
N GLY A 13 -19.03 4.86 -1.19
CA GLY A 13 -18.97 3.62 -0.43
C GLY A 13 -19.92 3.62 0.76
N THR A 14 -19.90 4.69 1.57
CA THR A 14 -20.82 4.84 2.71
C THR A 14 -22.28 4.83 2.27
N THR A 15 -22.65 5.59 1.22
CA THR A 15 -24.04 5.61 0.73
C THR A 15 -24.46 4.26 0.14
N ASN A 16 -23.55 3.56 -0.56
CA ASN A 16 -23.82 2.22 -1.09
C ASN A 16 -24.09 1.22 0.03
N THR A 17 -23.31 1.25 1.12
CA THR A 17 -23.55 0.39 2.29
C THR A 17 -24.91 0.67 2.92
N LEU A 18 -25.25 1.94 3.14
CA LEU A 18 -26.54 2.32 3.75
C LEU A 18 -27.73 1.94 2.85
N ALA A 19 -27.63 2.15 1.54
CA ALA A 19 -28.63 1.71 0.57
C ALA A 19 -28.78 0.18 0.55
N GLY A 20 -27.66 -0.56 0.59
CA GLY A 20 -27.67 -2.03 0.63
C GLY A 20 -28.31 -2.61 1.90
N TRP A 21 -28.27 -1.88 3.02
CA TRP A 21 -28.99 -2.21 4.25
C TRP A 21 -30.44 -1.72 4.28
N GLY A 22 -30.92 -1.05 3.22
CA GLY A 22 -32.28 -0.51 3.15
C GLY A 22 -32.52 0.72 4.03
N LEU A 23 -31.46 1.40 4.47
CA LEU A 23 -31.56 2.61 5.29
C LEU A 23 -31.75 3.89 4.46
N LEU A 24 -31.45 3.83 3.16
CA LEU A 24 -31.70 4.91 2.20
C LEU A 24 -32.68 4.43 1.14
N ALA A 25 -33.53 5.33 0.66
CA ALA A 25 -34.45 5.08 -0.46
C ALA A 25 -33.73 5.17 -1.81
N ASP A 26 -32.61 4.46 -1.94
CA ASP A 26 -31.75 4.41 -3.11
C ASP A 26 -31.23 2.97 -3.30
N SER A 27 -30.69 2.65 -4.47
CA SER A 27 -30.01 1.38 -4.72
C SER A 27 -28.49 1.55 -4.73
N PRO A 28 -27.71 0.58 -4.24
CA PRO A 28 -26.26 0.63 -4.33
C PRO A 28 -25.79 0.77 -5.78
N ARG A 29 -24.84 1.68 -6.01
CA ARG A 29 -24.19 1.83 -7.32
C ARG A 29 -23.22 0.68 -7.53
N GLU A 30 -23.14 0.17 -8.76
CA GLU A 30 -22.13 -0.82 -9.13
C GLU A 30 -20.73 -0.22 -8.99
N THR A 31 -19.84 -0.95 -8.32
CA THR A 31 -18.44 -0.56 -8.09
C THR A 31 -17.55 -1.76 -8.33
N ARG A 32 -16.33 -1.51 -8.83
CA ARG A 32 -15.31 -2.54 -8.97
C ARG A 32 -14.30 -2.46 -7.82
N THR A 33 -14.15 -3.56 -7.10
CA THR A 33 -13.19 -3.70 -5.99
C THR A 33 -12.16 -4.76 -6.38
N THR A 34 -10.87 -4.41 -6.26
CA THR A 34 -9.78 -5.40 -6.28
C THR A 34 -9.47 -5.77 -4.84
N PHE A 35 -9.57 -7.06 -4.52
CA PHE A 35 -9.31 -7.56 -3.19
C PHE A 35 -7.83 -7.94 -3.04
N LEU A 36 -7.23 -7.49 -1.93
CA LEU A 36 -5.82 -7.71 -1.65
C LEU A 36 -5.65 -8.40 -0.30
N ARG A 37 -4.82 -9.45 -0.25
CA ARG A 37 -4.38 -10.08 0.99
C ARG A 37 -2.97 -9.63 1.31
N SER A 38 -2.69 -9.36 2.58
CA SER A 38 -1.34 -9.04 3.05
C SER A 38 -1.00 -9.82 4.33
N GLY A 39 0.19 -9.58 4.90
CA GLY A 39 0.70 -10.28 6.08
C GLY A 39 1.50 -11.54 5.77
N PHE A 40 1.81 -11.81 4.51
CA PHE A 40 2.72 -12.89 4.10
C PHE A 40 4.20 -12.49 4.32
N ALA A 41 5.09 -13.48 4.37
CA ALA A 41 6.52 -13.23 4.48
C ALA A 41 7.02 -12.44 3.26
N GLY A 42 7.77 -11.35 3.49
CA GLY A 42 8.23 -10.44 2.43
C GLY A 42 7.19 -9.39 1.98
N SER A 43 6.01 -9.32 2.62
CA SER A 43 4.99 -8.29 2.35
C SER A 43 5.37 -6.90 2.85
N SER A 44 6.48 -6.73 3.59
CA SER A 44 6.91 -5.44 4.13
C SER A 44 8.36 -5.17 3.79
N VAL A 45 8.62 -3.98 3.24
CA VAL A 45 9.98 -3.48 2.99
C VAL A 45 10.36 -2.57 4.15
N MET A 46 11.47 -2.91 4.80
CA MET A 46 11.94 -2.25 6.01
C MET A 46 13.25 -1.52 5.75
N SER A 47 13.50 -0.44 6.49
CA SER A 47 14.70 0.36 6.30
C SER A 47 15.95 -0.31 6.90
N PRO A 48 17.01 -0.57 6.11
CA PRO A 48 18.27 -1.07 6.65
C PRO A 48 19.10 0.00 7.38
N ILE A 49 18.87 1.29 7.11
CA ILE A 49 19.65 2.41 7.66
C ILE A 49 18.76 3.60 8.05
N ALA A 50 19.30 4.59 8.77
CA ALA A 50 18.62 5.88 8.93
C ALA A 50 18.95 6.81 7.75
N GLY A 51 18.06 7.77 7.45
CA GLY A 51 18.30 8.73 6.38
C GLY A 51 17.04 9.38 5.81
N ALA A 52 17.16 9.84 4.56
CA ALA A 52 16.05 10.32 3.75
C ALA A 52 15.61 9.27 2.73
N PHE A 53 14.36 8.85 2.82
CA PHE A 53 13.72 7.91 1.91
C PHE A 53 13.22 8.59 0.64
N GLU A 54 13.64 8.06 -0.51
CA GLU A 54 13.17 8.38 -1.85
C GLU A 54 12.39 7.16 -2.39
N PRO A 55 11.05 7.20 -2.41
CA PRO A 55 10.27 6.11 -3.00
C PRO A 55 10.41 6.11 -4.53
N LEU A 56 10.58 4.92 -5.12
CA LEU A 56 10.60 4.72 -6.57
C LEU A 56 9.25 4.20 -7.10
N THR A 57 8.32 3.92 -6.20
CA THR A 57 6.98 3.42 -6.49
C THR A 57 5.92 4.29 -5.81
N ASN A 58 4.65 4.05 -6.15
CA ASN A 58 3.49 4.68 -5.56
C ASN A 58 2.49 3.62 -5.09
N VAL A 59 1.66 3.98 -4.10
CA VAL A 59 0.49 3.18 -3.70
C VAL A 59 -0.38 2.87 -4.92
N GLY A 60 -0.76 1.61 -5.06
CA GLY A 60 -1.52 1.05 -6.17
C GLY A 60 -0.67 0.51 -7.33
N GLN A 61 0.65 0.70 -7.33
CA GLN A 61 1.53 0.11 -8.36
C GLN A 61 1.89 -1.34 -8.02
N ALA A 62 1.95 -2.19 -9.04
CA ALA A 62 2.48 -3.54 -8.94
C ALA A 62 4.01 -3.54 -9.02
N VAL A 63 4.64 -4.40 -8.23
CA VAL A 63 6.10 -4.60 -8.18
C VAL A 63 6.43 -6.09 -8.30
N ARG A 64 7.63 -6.41 -8.78
CA ARG A 64 8.16 -7.77 -8.86
C ARG A 64 9.14 -8.04 -7.72
N THR A 65 9.34 -9.31 -7.39
CA THR A 65 10.43 -9.74 -6.51
C THR A 65 11.77 -9.25 -7.05
N GLY A 66 12.57 -8.63 -6.18
CA GLY A 66 13.87 -8.05 -6.50
C GLY A 66 13.82 -6.67 -7.15
N GLU A 67 12.64 -6.15 -7.47
CA GLU A 67 12.48 -4.83 -8.08
C GLU A 67 12.90 -3.74 -7.08
N ALA A 68 13.67 -2.75 -7.56
CA ALA A 68 14.05 -1.59 -6.75
C ALA A 68 12.82 -0.71 -6.49
N VAL A 69 12.47 -0.53 -5.22
CA VAL A 69 11.25 0.18 -4.81
C VAL A 69 11.52 1.48 -4.06
N GLY A 70 12.77 1.73 -3.70
CA GLY A 70 13.16 2.93 -3.00
C GLY A 70 14.67 3.08 -2.88
N ARG A 71 15.08 4.27 -2.47
CA ARG A 71 16.46 4.62 -2.13
C ARG A 71 16.49 5.32 -0.78
N ILE A 72 17.57 5.13 -0.03
CA ILE A 72 17.80 5.80 1.24
C ILE A 72 19.12 6.55 1.15
N HIS A 73 19.03 7.86 1.29
CA HIS A 73 20.18 8.76 1.32
C HIS A 73 20.59 8.96 2.78
N SER A 74 21.82 8.55 3.13
CA SER A 74 22.36 8.80 4.47
C SER A 74 22.52 10.30 4.68
N LEU A 75 22.01 10.82 5.80
CA LEU A 75 22.17 12.23 6.16
C LEU A 75 23.50 12.50 6.89
N ASP A 76 24.15 11.43 7.40
CA ASP A 76 25.44 11.51 8.10
C ASP A 76 26.63 11.31 7.15
N ALA A 77 26.39 10.77 5.94
CA ALA A 77 27.42 10.43 4.96
C ALA A 77 26.96 10.85 3.53
N LEU A 78 26.92 12.16 3.29
CA LEU A 78 26.37 12.77 2.07
C LEU A 78 27.19 12.49 0.79
N ASP A 79 28.43 12.05 0.94
CA ASP A 79 29.34 11.68 -0.16
C ASP A 79 29.15 10.23 -0.63
N GLN A 80 28.43 9.41 0.14
CA GLN A 80 28.17 8.02 -0.18
C GLN A 80 26.95 7.87 -1.11
N PRO A 81 26.95 6.87 -2.00
CA PRO A 81 25.77 6.58 -2.81
C PRO A 81 24.59 6.11 -1.94
N PRO A 82 23.34 6.34 -2.38
CA PRO A 82 22.17 5.89 -1.64
C PRO A 82 22.07 4.37 -1.59
N VAL A 83 21.53 3.86 -0.48
CA VAL A 83 21.20 2.44 -0.34
C VAL A 83 19.90 2.16 -1.08
N THR A 84 19.93 1.27 -2.06
CA THR A 84 18.72 0.82 -2.77
C THR A 84 18.01 -0.26 -1.97
N VAL A 85 16.71 -0.13 -1.81
CA VAL A 85 15.84 -1.16 -1.22
C VAL A 85 14.99 -1.82 -2.30
N CYS A 86 14.87 -3.14 -2.23
CA CYS A 86 14.14 -3.95 -3.20
C CYS A 86 12.95 -4.66 -2.54
N ALA A 87 11.93 -4.97 -3.34
CA ALA A 87 10.82 -5.80 -2.89
C ALA A 87 11.26 -7.26 -2.71
N GLU A 88 10.98 -7.85 -1.55
CA GLU A 88 11.27 -9.27 -1.28
C GLU A 88 10.22 -10.22 -1.92
N SER A 89 9.08 -9.67 -2.30
CA SER A 89 7.97 -10.41 -2.92
C SER A 89 7.27 -9.54 -3.95
N ALA A 90 6.65 -10.17 -4.93
CA ALA A 90 5.77 -9.48 -5.87
C ALA A 90 4.45 -9.08 -5.18
N GLY A 91 3.82 -8.03 -5.67
CA GLY A 91 2.53 -7.59 -5.15
C GLY A 91 2.17 -6.17 -5.56
N ILE A 92 1.09 -5.65 -5.00
CA ILE A 92 0.63 -4.28 -5.17
C ILE A 92 0.97 -3.49 -3.92
N VAL A 93 1.56 -2.30 -4.08
CA VAL A 93 1.86 -1.39 -2.96
C VAL A 93 0.55 -0.91 -2.34
N VAL A 94 0.24 -1.36 -1.12
CA VAL A 94 -0.97 -0.96 -0.37
C VAL A 94 -0.69 0.12 0.67
N GLY A 95 0.56 0.18 1.15
CA GLY A 95 1.01 1.16 2.13
C GLY A 95 2.40 1.67 1.78
N GLN A 96 2.64 2.95 2.04
CA GLN A 96 3.93 3.58 1.77
C GLN A 96 4.22 4.65 2.83
N ARG A 97 5.48 4.71 3.25
CA ARG A 97 5.97 5.74 4.18
C ARG A 97 5.74 7.14 3.60
N ALA A 98 5.10 8.00 4.37
CA ALA A 98 4.81 9.37 3.97
C ALA A 98 5.96 10.35 4.29
N GLN A 99 6.64 10.15 5.43
CA GLN A 99 7.76 11.00 5.85
C GLN A 99 9.06 10.57 5.18
N ALA A 100 9.80 11.53 4.64
CA ALA A 100 11.12 11.26 4.08
C ALA A 100 12.12 10.82 5.15
N HIS A 101 12.09 11.41 6.35
CA HIS A 101 13.01 11.01 7.41
C HIS A 101 12.62 9.65 8.01
N ILE A 102 13.59 8.74 8.04
CA ILE A 102 13.44 7.38 8.52
C ILE A 102 14.61 6.96 9.42
N LEU A 103 14.33 6.04 10.33
CA LEU A 103 15.30 5.32 11.14
C LEU A 103 15.50 3.90 10.61
N ARG A 104 16.58 3.25 11.04
CA ARG A 104 16.75 1.81 10.79
C ARG A 104 15.59 1.04 11.42
N GLY A 105 15.03 0.11 10.66
CA GLY A 105 13.86 -0.67 11.05
C GLY A 105 12.52 0.04 10.83
N ASP A 106 12.50 1.27 10.30
CA ASP A 106 11.25 1.89 9.88
C ASP A 106 10.61 1.15 8.72
N PHE A 107 9.29 1.11 8.72
CA PHE A 107 8.47 0.68 7.60
C PHE A 107 8.63 1.62 6.39
N LEU A 108 8.81 1.06 5.20
CA LEU A 108 8.90 1.79 3.93
C LEU A 108 7.71 1.52 3.01
N LEU A 109 7.40 0.25 2.75
CA LEU A 109 6.33 -0.19 1.86
C LEU A 109 5.65 -1.46 2.38
N HIS A 110 4.35 -1.59 2.11
CA HIS A 110 3.57 -2.79 2.37
C HIS A 110 2.96 -3.27 1.06
N LEU A 111 2.99 -4.58 0.84
CA LEU A 111 2.51 -5.23 -0.35
C LEU A 111 1.28 -6.08 -0.05
N GLY A 112 0.31 -6.04 -0.94
CA GLY A 112 -0.79 -7.00 -0.99
C GLY A 112 -0.70 -7.85 -2.26
N GLU A 113 -1.08 -9.11 -2.16
CA GLU A 113 -1.33 -9.96 -3.33
C GLU A 113 -2.81 -9.92 -3.71
N GLU A 114 -3.11 -9.93 -5.01
CA GLU A 114 -4.48 -9.99 -5.48
C GLU A 114 -5.10 -11.35 -5.19
N VAL A 115 -6.32 -11.33 -4.67
CA VAL A 115 -7.11 -12.52 -4.34
C VAL A 115 -8.52 -12.37 -4.87
N GLU A 116 -9.16 -13.49 -5.19
CA GLU A 116 -10.58 -13.50 -5.52
C GLU A 116 -11.42 -13.24 -4.26
N GLU A 117 -12.56 -12.56 -4.43
CA GLU A 117 -13.48 -12.27 -3.33
C GLU A 117 -13.93 -13.54 -2.58
N SER A 118 -14.14 -14.62 -3.34
CA SER A 118 -14.54 -15.93 -2.80
C SER A 118 -13.51 -16.56 -1.86
N GLU A 119 -12.24 -16.15 -1.95
CA GLU A 119 -11.17 -16.61 -1.06
C GLU A 119 -11.19 -15.87 0.29
N LEU A 120 -11.72 -14.64 0.35
CA LEU A 120 -11.78 -13.83 1.59
C LEU A 120 -12.86 -14.31 2.56
N LEU A 121 -13.94 -14.88 2.04
CA LEU A 121 -15.07 -15.35 2.86
C LEU A 121 -14.88 -16.77 3.37
N LYS A 122 -13.75 -17.43 3.05
CA LYS A 122 -13.41 -18.73 3.62
C LYS A 122 -13.02 -18.56 5.08
N PRO A 123 -13.55 -19.39 6.00
CA PRO A 123 -13.08 -19.39 7.38
C PRO A 123 -11.58 -19.69 7.40
N LEU A 124 -10.84 -18.98 8.26
CA LEU A 124 -9.47 -19.34 8.59
C LEU A 124 -9.52 -20.70 9.29
N ASN A 125 -8.95 -21.73 8.64
CA ASN A 125 -8.76 -23.04 9.26
C ASN A 125 -7.78 -22.97 10.43
#